data_AF-A0A6L7SW91-F1
#
_entry.id   AF-A0A6L7SW91-F1
#
_cell.length_a   1.000
_cell.length_b   1.000
_cell.length_c   1.000
_cell.angle_alpha   90.00
_cell.angle_beta   90.00
_cell.angle_gamma   90.00
#
_symmetry.space_group_name_H-M   'P 1'
#
loop_
_entity.id
_entity.type
_entity.pdbx_description
1 polymer ?
#
loop_
_entity_poly.entity_id
_entity_poly.type
_entity_poly.pdbx_seq_one_letter_code
_entity_poly.pdbx_strand_id
1 'polypeptide(L)'
;YHDDSITQNSRVSYPIYQIDNIGSPVSKSGPASQVVFLSADAFGVLPPVAKLTPEQTKYHFLSGFTAKLAGTELGIDEPVPTFSACFGSAFLSLHPIRYAQELVRKMEANGATAYLVNTGWNGTGERISIKATRRIVSAIVEGKIDNASTSVLPIFNLAIPDRIEGVDLTILDPRNTYSNPAEWTQKAEHLANLFIENFKKYTDLSEARALIDHGPQLIN
;
A
#
# COMPACT_ATOMS: atom_id res chain seq x y z
N TYR A 1 22.39 15.23 9.74
CA TYR A 1 21.16 14.45 9.51
C TYR A 1 21.40 12.94 9.53
N HIS A 2 22.66 12.45 9.45
CA HIS A 2 22.98 11.02 9.53
C HIS A 2 23.16 10.47 10.95
N ASP A 3 23.22 11.32 11.97
CA ASP A 3 23.35 10.91 13.37
C ASP A 3 21.98 10.52 13.93
N ASP A 4 21.83 9.25 14.29
CA ASP A 4 20.64 8.64 14.88
C ASP A 4 20.85 8.20 16.35
N SER A 5 21.95 8.63 16.99
CA SER A 5 22.32 8.23 18.36
C SER A 5 21.25 8.49 19.42
N ILE A 6 20.39 9.50 19.21
CA ILE A 6 19.23 9.78 20.05
C ILE A 6 18.01 8.97 19.58
N THR A 7 17.73 8.98 18.29
CA THR A 7 16.59 8.30 17.66
C THR A 7 16.73 8.27 16.14
N GLN A 8 16.26 7.19 15.51
CA GLN A 8 16.11 7.12 14.05
C GLN A 8 14.95 7.98 13.52
N ASN A 9 14.04 8.44 14.39
CA ASN A 9 12.88 9.27 14.04
C ASN A 9 13.22 10.77 14.14
N SER A 10 14.32 11.22 13.52
CA SER A 10 14.64 12.65 13.45
C SER A 10 13.54 13.44 12.72
N ARG A 11 13.22 14.64 13.20
CA ARG A 11 12.11 15.46 12.69
C ARG A 11 12.56 16.90 12.44
N VAL A 12 11.90 17.54 11.47
CA VAL A 12 11.97 18.97 11.22
C VAL A 12 10.55 19.47 10.96
N SER A 13 10.17 20.58 11.59
CA SER A 13 8.89 21.25 11.35
C SER A 13 9.15 22.62 10.72
N TYR A 14 8.35 22.97 9.73
CA TYR A 14 8.43 24.23 9.02
C TYR A 14 7.05 24.63 8.47
N PRO A 15 6.78 25.92 8.28
CA PRO A 15 5.54 26.36 7.65
C PRO A 15 5.52 25.97 6.17
N ILE A 16 4.33 25.66 5.64
CA ILE A 16 4.15 25.14 4.27
C ILE A 16 4.78 26.04 3.19
N TYR A 17 4.84 27.35 3.43
CA TYR A 17 5.42 28.34 2.51
C TYR A 17 6.96 28.30 2.42
N GLN A 18 7.65 27.40 3.13
CA GLN A 18 9.06 27.10 2.86
C GLN A 18 9.25 26.22 1.61
N ILE A 19 8.18 25.65 1.05
CA ILE A 19 8.20 24.91 -0.20
C ILE A 19 7.65 25.82 -1.31
N ASP A 20 8.42 26.03 -2.39
CA ASP A 20 8.05 26.94 -3.47
C ASP A 20 6.80 26.46 -4.25
N ASN A 21 6.73 25.16 -4.54
CA ASN A 21 5.68 24.57 -5.37
C ASN A 21 4.53 24.03 -4.50
N ILE A 22 3.65 24.93 -4.05
CA ILE A 22 2.49 24.60 -3.19
C ILE A 22 1.16 25.05 -3.81
N GLY A 23 0.08 24.39 -3.39
CA GLY A 23 -1.28 24.90 -3.63
C GLY A 23 -1.50 26.18 -2.82
N SER A 24 -1.68 27.30 -3.52
CA SER A 24 -1.82 28.65 -2.97
C SER A 24 -3.05 29.35 -3.55
N PRO A 25 -3.75 30.26 -2.83
CA PRO A 25 -3.46 30.78 -1.49
C PRO A 25 -3.93 29.90 -0.33
N VAL A 26 -4.73 28.87 -0.61
CA VAL A 26 -5.27 27.93 0.39
C VAL A 26 -4.91 26.52 -0.03
N SER A 27 -4.42 25.71 0.91
CA SER A 27 -4.05 24.30 0.70
C SER A 27 -5.27 23.40 0.45
N LYS A 28 -5.91 23.56 -0.70
CA LYS A 28 -7.02 22.75 -1.19
C LYS A 28 -6.96 22.66 -2.72
N SER A 29 -7.54 21.60 -3.27
CA SER A 29 -7.71 21.42 -4.72
C SER A 29 -9.08 20.80 -4.99
N GLY A 30 -9.34 20.48 -6.26
CA GLY A 30 -10.51 19.71 -6.67
C GLY A 30 -10.50 18.28 -6.10
N PRO A 31 -11.55 17.51 -6.41
CA PRO A 31 -11.63 16.12 -5.99
C PRO A 31 -10.48 15.27 -6.53
N ALA A 32 -10.07 14.26 -5.77
CA ALA A 32 -9.00 13.34 -6.19
C ALA A 32 -9.51 12.40 -7.28
N SER A 33 -8.75 12.29 -8.37
CA SER A 33 -8.94 11.26 -9.42
C SER A 33 -8.11 9.99 -9.15
N GLN A 34 -7.06 10.09 -8.33
CA GLN A 34 -6.18 8.99 -8.00
C GLN A 34 -6.01 8.88 -6.49
N VAL A 35 -6.12 7.67 -5.95
CA VAL A 35 -5.91 7.35 -4.53
C VAL A 35 -4.77 6.34 -4.42
N VAL A 36 -3.75 6.66 -3.62
CA VAL A 36 -2.58 5.79 -3.47
C VAL A 36 -2.44 5.33 -2.03
N PHE A 37 -2.48 4.02 -1.82
CA PHE A 37 -2.16 3.38 -0.56
C PHE A 37 -0.69 2.99 -0.55
N LEU A 38 0.07 3.57 0.38
CA LEU A 38 1.48 3.23 0.55
C LEU A 38 1.60 2.14 1.61
N SER A 39 2.22 1.02 1.24
CA SER A 39 2.55 -0.06 2.16
C SER A 39 4.06 -0.25 2.19
N ALA A 40 4.67 -0.25 3.36
CA ALA A 40 6.07 -0.63 3.50
C ALA A 40 6.13 -2.14 3.79
N ASP A 41 6.02 -2.97 2.76
CA ASP A 41 6.03 -4.43 2.95
C ASP A 41 7.46 -4.93 3.21
N ALA A 42 7.73 -5.36 4.45
CA ALA A 42 9.01 -5.95 4.84
C ALA A 42 9.16 -7.42 4.42
N PHE A 43 8.08 -8.10 4.02
CA PHE A 43 8.13 -9.50 3.58
C PHE A 43 8.60 -9.63 2.13
N GLY A 44 8.50 -8.56 1.33
CA GLY A 44 8.85 -8.57 -0.09
C GLY A 44 7.87 -9.39 -0.93
N VAL A 45 6.57 -9.35 -0.59
CA VAL A 45 5.50 -10.12 -1.23
C VAL A 45 4.67 -9.24 -2.16
N LEU A 46 4.32 -8.02 -1.72
CA LEU A 46 3.49 -7.11 -2.48
C LEU A 46 4.23 -6.55 -3.70
N PRO A 47 3.54 -6.37 -4.84
CA PRO A 47 4.15 -5.80 -6.03
C PRO A 47 4.49 -4.32 -5.81
N PRO A 48 5.46 -3.75 -6.55
CA PRO A 48 5.74 -2.31 -6.49
C PRO A 48 4.50 -1.44 -6.72
N VAL A 49 3.58 -1.90 -7.56
CA VAL A 49 2.27 -1.29 -7.75
C VAL A 49 1.23 -2.31 -8.19
N ALA A 50 0.01 -2.15 -7.69
CA ALA A 50 -1.18 -2.82 -8.18
C ALA A 50 -2.35 -1.84 -8.33
N LYS A 51 -3.13 -2.02 -9.39
CA LYS A 51 -4.43 -1.35 -9.55
C LYS A 51 -5.49 -2.13 -8.77
N LEU A 52 -6.28 -1.44 -7.96
CA LEU A 52 -7.28 -2.08 -7.10
C LEU A 52 -8.68 -1.98 -7.72
N THR A 53 -9.48 -3.03 -7.55
CA THR A 53 -10.94 -2.93 -7.75
C THR A 53 -11.57 -2.10 -6.61
N PRO A 54 -12.83 -1.63 -6.74
CA PRO A 54 -13.52 -0.95 -5.64
C PRO A 54 -13.58 -1.78 -4.34
N GLU A 55 -13.78 -3.09 -4.44
CA GLU A 55 -13.86 -3.99 -3.30
C GLU A 55 -12.49 -4.23 -2.67
N GLN A 56 -11.45 -4.44 -3.49
CA GLN A 56 -10.06 -4.49 -3.02
C GLN A 56 -9.65 -3.18 -2.35
N THR A 57 -10.12 -2.03 -2.86
CA THR A 57 -9.88 -0.73 -2.24
C THR A 57 -10.41 -0.70 -0.81
N LYS A 58 -11.66 -1.13 -0.60
CA LYS A 58 -12.24 -1.24 0.74
C LYS A 58 -11.45 -2.22 1.62
N TYR A 59 -11.13 -3.40 1.09
CA TYR A 59 -10.42 -4.44 1.82
C TYR A 59 -9.04 -3.97 2.30
N HIS A 60 -8.23 -3.40 1.40
CA HIS A 60 -6.89 -2.90 1.72
C HIS A 60 -6.93 -1.64 2.60
N PHE A 61 -7.92 -0.77 2.43
CA PHE A 61 -8.07 0.41 3.29
C PHE A 61 -8.45 0.03 4.72
N LEU A 62 -9.35 -0.94 4.91
CA LEU A 62 -9.68 -1.48 6.23
C LEU A 62 -8.52 -2.25 6.85
N SER A 63 -7.80 -3.02 6.04
CA SER A 63 -6.63 -3.77 6.50
C SER A 63 -5.50 -2.84 6.95
N GLY A 64 -5.20 -1.82 6.13
CA GLY A 64 -4.16 -0.83 6.42
C GLY A 64 -2.80 -1.45 6.70
N PHE A 65 -2.43 -2.44 5.89
CA PHE A 65 -1.17 -3.18 6.05
C PHE A 65 0.03 -2.31 5.69
N THR A 66 0.98 -2.25 6.61
CA THR A 66 2.33 -1.73 6.41
C THR A 66 3.27 -2.45 7.40
N ALA A 67 4.58 -2.29 7.31
CA ALA A 67 5.48 -2.70 8.38
C ALA A 67 5.82 -1.50 9.28
N LYS A 68 6.01 -1.77 10.58
CA LYS A 68 6.74 -0.88 11.46
C LYS A 68 8.22 -1.11 11.20
N LEU A 69 8.93 -0.05 10.83
CA LEU A 69 10.37 -0.09 10.62
C LEU A 69 11.08 -0.17 11.97
N ALA A 70 12.11 -1.01 12.06
CA ALA A 70 13.00 -1.05 13.22
C ALA A 70 13.49 0.36 13.58
N GLY A 71 13.54 0.67 14.88
CA GLY A 71 14.01 1.94 15.45
C GLY A 71 13.10 3.16 15.27
N THR A 72 11.93 3.02 14.61
CA THR A 72 10.93 4.11 14.50
C THR A 72 9.93 4.15 15.66
N GLU A 73 9.78 3.05 16.40
CA GLU A 73 8.99 2.95 17.63
C GLU A 73 9.81 2.28 18.73
N LEU A 74 9.48 2.60 19.99
CA LEU A 74 10.21 2.12 21.16
C LEU A 74 10.03 0.59 21.31
N GLY A 75 11.13 -0.16 21.26
CA GLY A 75 11.14 -1.62 21.40
C GLY A 75 10.92 -2.43 20.11
N ILE A 76 11.12 -1.83 18.93
CA ILE A 76 11.07 -2.54 17.65
C ILE A 76 12.48 -2.62 17.05
N ASP A 77 13.09 -3.82 17.16
CA ASP A 77 14.45 -4.09 16.66
C ASP A 77 14.46 -4.79 15.30
N GLU A 78 13.34 -5.40 14.89
CA GLU A 78 13.13 -6.01 13.56
C GLU A 78 11.83 -5.50 12.92
N PRO A 79 11.69 -5.50 11.58
CA PRO A 79 10.45 -5.10 10.92
C PRO A 79 9.25 -5.97 11.35
N VAL A 80 8.23 -5.35 11.94
CA VAL A 80 7.03 -6.07 12.40
C VAL A 80 5.83 -5.73 11.48
N PRO A 81 5.08 -6.73 10.97
CA PRO A 81 3.82 -6.47 10.26
C PRO A 81 2.87 -5.66 11.14
N THR A 82 2.26 -4.62 10.58
CA THR A 82 1.22 -3.85 11.27
C THR A 82 0.01 -3.64 10.39
N PHE A 83 -1.17 -3.89 10.95
CA PHE A 83 -2.45 -3.66 10.32
C PHE A 83 -3.11 -2.46 11.00
N SER A 84 -2.83 -1.28 10.45
CA SER A 84 -3.31 0.00 10.96
C SER A 84 -4.50 0.44 10.13
N ALA A 85 -5.71 0.09 10.56
CA ALA A 85 -6.95 0.40 9.85
C ALA A 85 -6.98 1.84 9.32
N CYS A 86 -7.40 2.02 8.06
CA CYS A 86 -7.40 3.31 7.35
C CYS A 86 -6.02 3.95 7.22
N PHE A 87 -4.94 3.17 7.37
CA PHE A 87 -3.55 3.62 7.47
C PHE A 87 -3.28 4.58 8.64
N GLY A 88 -4.12 4.56 9.68
CA GLY A 88 -4.08 5.55 10.76
C GLY A 88 -4.88 5.18 12.00
N SER A 89 -4.91 3.91 12.39
CA SER A 89 -5.74 3.40 13.48
C SER A 89 -5.57 4.17 14.80
N ALA A 90 -4.36 4.67 15.08
CA ALA A 90 -4.04 5.43 16.29
C ALA A 90 -4.81 6.76 16.43
N PHE A 91 -5.43 7.24 15.34
CA PHE A 91 -6.13 8.53 15.30
C PHE A 91 -7.63 8.40 15.04
N LEU A 92 -8.16 7.17 14.92
CA LEU A 92 -9.57 6.96 14.59
C LEU A 92 -10.44 7.15 15.84
N SER A 93 -11.48 7.96 15.71
CA SER A 93 -12.50 8.15 16.76
C SER A 93 -13.81 7.42 16.46
N LEU A 94 -13.98 6.94 15.22
CA LEU A 94 -15.13 6.14 14.79
C LEU A 94 -14.67 4.74 14.39
N HIS A 95 -15.62 3.84 14.19
CA HIS A 95 -15.32 2.52 13.64
C HIS A 95 -14.73 2.65 12.22
N PRO A 96 -13.65 1.91 11.87
CA PRO A 96 -12.96 2.00 10.57
C PRO A 96 -13.89 1.93 9.35
N ILE A 97 -14.96 1.14 9.43
CA ILE A 97 -15.94 1.00 8.35
C ILE A 97 -16.56 2.34 7.91
N ARG A 98 -16.74 3.29 8.84
CA ARG A 98 -17.31 4.61 8.52
C ARG A 98 -16.38 5.42 7.63
N TYR A 99 -15.08 5.34 7.89
CA TYR A 99 -14.06 5.98 7.06
C TYR A 99 -13.97 5.31 5.68
N ALA A 100 -14.05 3.97 5.62
CA ALA A 100 -14.05 3.23 4.37
C ALA A 100 -15.25 3.57 3.47
N GLN A 101 -16.45 3.66 4.07
CA GLN A 101 -17.67 4.08 3.37
C GLN A 101 -17.54 5.49 2.79
N GLU A 102 -17.02 6.44 3.57
CA GLU A 102 -16.86 7.82 3.09
C GLU A 102 -15.81 7.93 1.99
N LEU A 103 -14.69 7.22 2.12
CA LEU A 103 -13.66 7.17 1.07
C LEU A 103 -14.25 6.66 -0.25
N VAL A 104 -14.95 5.52 -0.22
CA VAL A 104 -15.54 4.92 -1.42
C VAL A 104 -16.58 5.84 -2.03
N ARG A 105 -17.47 6.41 -1.22
CA ARG A 105 -18.47 7.36 -1.69
C ARG A 105 -17.84 8.55 -2.41
N LYS A 106 -16.72 9.07 -1.89
CA LYS A 106 -15.95 10.15 -2.54
C LYS A 106 -15.27 9.68 -3.81
N MET A 107 -14.71 8.47 -3.83
CA MET A 107 -14.08 7.93 -5.03
C MET A 107 -15.08 7.70 -6.16
N GLU A 108 -16.20 7.04 -5.88
CA GLU A 108 -17.28 6.77 -6.84
C GLU A 108 -17.83 8.07 -7.43
N ALA A 109 -18.09 9.07 -6.60
CA ALA A 109 -18.61 10.37 -7.04
C ALA A 109 -17.66 11.11 -7.99
N ASN A 110 -16.37 10.75 -8.02
CA ASN A 110 -15.34 11.42 -8.83
C ASN A 110 -14.68 10.49 -9.84
N GLY A 111 -15.15 9.24 -9.99
CA GLY A 111 -14.53 8.24 -10.87
C GLY A 111 -13.07 7.95 -10.52
N ALA A 112 -12.71 8.03 -9.23
CA ALA A 112 -11.32 7.89 -8.80
C ALA A 112 -10.86 6.43 -8.82
N THR A 113 -9.60 6.21 -9.20
CA THR A 113 -8.97 4.87 -9.16
C THR A 113 -8.03 4.76 -7.96
N ALA A 114 -8.01 3.60 -7.30
CA ALA A 114 -7.07 3.31 -6.24
C ALA A 114 -5.92 2.40 -6.68
N TYR A 115 -4.76 2.67 -6.09
CA TYR A 115 -3.52 1.93 -6.30
C TYR A 115 -2.89 1.54 -4.98
N LEU A 116 -2.38 0.32 -4.89
CA LEU A 116 -1.52 -0.14 -3.80
C LEU A 116 -0.07 -0.04 -4.26
N VAL A 117 0.78 0.68 -3.55
CA VAL A 117 2.19 0.88 -3.89
C VAL A 117 3.06 0.37 -2.75
N ASN A 118 3.90 -0.63 -3.05
CA ASN A 118 4.92 -1.10 -2.13
C ASN A 118 6.12 -0.13 -2.11
N THR A 119 6.38 0.44 -0.94
CA THR A 119 7.50 1.34 -0.64
C THR A 119 8.51 0.71 0.34
N GLY A 120 8.28 -0.57 0.64
CA GLY A 120 9.12 -1.42 1.45
C GLY A 120 10.13 -2.17 0.59
N TRP A 121 10.18 -3.49 0.76
CA TRP A 121 11.22 -4.37 0.25
C TRP A 121 10.71 -5.29 -0.86
N ASN A 122 11.65 -5.90 -1.57
CA ASN A 122 11.41 -6.94 -2.57
C ASN A 122 11.98 -8.29 -2.11
N GLY A 123 12.00 -9.29 -3.00
CA GLY A 123 12.52 -10.62 -2.72
C GLY A 123 14.01 -10.73 -2.46
N THR A 124 14.82 -9.74 -2.85
CA THR A 124 16.26 -9.72 -2.53
C THR A 124 16.52 -9.23 -1.10
N GLY A 125 15.50 -8.75 -0.38
CA GLY A 125 15.67 -8.09 0.90
C GLY A 125 16.16 -6.65 0.79
N GLU A 126 16.18 -6.08 -0.43
CA GLU A 126 16.51 -4.68 -0.65
C GLU A 126 15.24 -3.82 -0.68
N ARG A 127 15.36 -2.58 -0.21
CA ARG A 127 14.27 -1.63 -0.28
C ARG A 127 14.06 -1.18 -1.73
N ILE A 128 12.80 -1.14 -2.18
CA ILE A 128 12.46 -0.63 -3.51
C ILE A 128 13.00 0.80 -3.65
N SER A 129 13.79 1.02 -4.71
CA SER A 129 14.48 2.30 -4.87
C SER A 129 13.49 3.46 -4.96
N ILE A 130 13.81 4.57 -4.29
CA ILE A 130 12.99 5.79 -4.36
C ILE A 130 12.83 6.30 -5.80
N LYS A 131 13.80 6.02 -6.69
CA LYS A 131 13.72 6.33 -8.12
C LYS A 131 12.59 5.56 -8.80
N ALA A 132 12.50 4.25 -8.55
CA ALA A 132 11.41 3.41 -9.06
C ALA A 132 10.06 3.86 -8.49
N THR A 133 9.95 4.03 -7.16
CA THR A 133 8.71 4.49 -6.53
C THR A 133 8.23 5.84 -7.06
N ARG A 134 9.12 6.83 -7.21
CA ARG A 134 8.77 8.13 -7.80
C ARG A 134 8.26 7.96 -9.22
N ARG A 135 8.91 7.13 -10.03
CA ARG A 135 8.47 6.91 -11.41
C ARG A 135 7.09 6.23 -11.48
N ILE A 136 6.84 5.25 -10.61
CA ILE A 136 5.53 4.60 -10.45
C ILE A 136 4.47 5.64 -10.07
N VAL A 137 4.70 6.45 -9.04
CA VAL A 137 3.75 7.48 -8.60
C VAL A 137 3.50 8.52 -9.70
N SER A 138 4.53 8.95 -10.43
CA SER A 138 4.36 9.82 -11.59
C SER A 138 3.47 9.17 -12.65
N ALA A 139 3.68 7.89 -12.97
CA ALA A 139 2.86 7.18 -13.94
C ALA A 139 1.39 7.02 -13.49
N ILE A 140 1.12 6.88 -12.19
CA ILE A 140 -0.24 6.90 -11.61
C ILE A 140 -0.86 8.29 -11.81
N VAL A 141 -0.19 9.35 -11.39
CA VAL A 141 -0.70 10.73 -11.46
C VAL A 141 -0.89 11.19 -12.92
N GLU A 142 -0.04 10.73 -13.83
CA GLU A 142 -0.16 10.96 -15.28
C GLU A 142 -1.27 10.13 -15.95
N GLY A 143 -1.93 9.20 -15.23
CA GLY A 143 -2.96 8.31 -15.78
C GLY A 143 -2.42 7.25 -16.74
N LYS A 144 -1.11 7.09 -16.84
CA LYS A 144 -0.46 6.17 -17.80
C LYS A 144 -0.65 4.70 -17.46
N ILE A 145 -1.03 4.40 -16.22
CA ILE A 145 -1.27 3.04 -15.74
C ILE A 145 -2.74 2.63 -15.90
N ASP A 146 -3.67 3.58 -16.02
CA ASP A 146 -5.11 3.31 -15.94
C ASP A 146 -5.58 2.29 -16.99
N ASN A 147 -4.97 2.29 -18.19
CA ASN A 147 -5.29 1.42 -19.32
C ASN A 147 -4.15 0.47 -19.73
N ALA A 148 -3.13 0.31 -18.88
CA ALA A 148 -2.05 -0.62 -19.16
C ALA A 148 -2.55 -2.07 -19.11
N SER A 149 -1.97 -2.95 -19.94
CA SER A 149 -2.15 -4.39 -19.78
C SER A 149 -1.67 -4.82 -18.39
N THR A 150 -2.41 -5.74 -17.77
CA THR A 150 -2.12 -6.21 -16.43
C THR A 150 -2.12 -7.73 -16.36
N SER A 151 -1.21 -8.26 -15.53
CA SER A 151 -1.21 -9.64 -15.06
C SER A 151 -1.73 -9.71 -13.62
N VAL A 152 -2.31 -10.86 -13.24
CA VAL A 152 -2.85 -11.08 -11.90
C VAL A 152 -1.81 -11.78 -11.04
N LEU A 153 -1.44 -11.17 -9.92
CA LEU A 153 -0.62 -11.79 -8.89
C LEU A 153 -1.45 -12.87 -8.17
N PRO A 154 -1.01 -14.14 -8.12
CA PRO A 154 -1.74 -15.18 -7.41
C PRO A 154 -1.78 -14.90 -5.91
N ILE A 155 -2.65 -15.61 -5.19
CA ILE A 155 -2.95 -15.45 -3.75
C ILE A 155 -3.64 -14.13 -3.45
N PHE A 156 -3.04 -12.98 -3.78
CA PHE A 156 -3.59 -11.65 -3.50
C PHE A 156 -4.58 -11.16 -4.57
N ASN A 157 -4.60 -11.79 -5.75
CA ASN A 157 -5.46 -11.41 -6.87
C ASN A 157 -5.30 -9.94 -7.30
N LEU A 158 -4.08 -9.40 -7.19
CA LEU A 158 -3.76 -8.01 -7.50
C LEU A 158 -3.42 -7.83 -8.98
N ALA A 159 -3.99 -6.82 -9.63
CA ALA A 159 -3.68 -6.48 -11.02
C ALA A 159 -2.38 -5.65 -11.09
N ILE A 160 -1.31 -6.26 -11.58
CA ILE A 160 0.01 -5.66 -11.75
C ILE A 160 0.15 -5.18 -13.20
N PRO A 161 0.58 -3.93 -13.45
CA PRO A 161 0.90 -3.47 -14.80
C PRO A 161 2.05 -4.28 -15.41
N ASP A 162 1.89 -4.77 -16.63
CA ASP A 162 2.94 -5.57 -17.31
C ASP A 162 4.18 -4.74 -17.66
N ARG A 163 4.01 -3.42 -17.78
CA ARG A 163 5.09 -2.46 -18.05
C ARG A 163 4.78 -1.08 -17.52
N ILE A 164 5.81 -0.43 -16.99
CA ILE A 164 5.81 1.01 -16.70
C ILE A 164 7.08 1.60 -17.30
N GLU A 165 6.93 2.57 -18.19
CA GLU A 165 8.08 3.23 -18.84
C GLU A 165 9.02 3.83 -17.79
N GLY A 166 10.32 3.50 -17.86
CA GLY A 166 11.34 4.00 -16.93
C GLY A 166 11.40 3.24 -15.60
N VAL A 167 10.65 2.14 -15.45
CA VAL A 167 10.76 1.17 -14.35
C VAL A 167 11.27 -0.14 -14.91
N ASP A 168 12.16 -0.82 -14.19
CA ASP A 168 12.62 -2.15 -14.57
C ASP A 168 11.44 -3.14 -14.57
N LEU A 169 11.26 -3.86 -15.66
CA LEU A 169 10.18 -4.84 -15.80
C LEU A 169 10.33 -6.00 -14.80
N THR A 170 11.57 -6.34 -14.45
CA THR A 170 11.86 -7.47 -13.56
C THR A 170 11.33 -7.26 -12.16
N ILE A 171 11.15 -6.01 -11.70
CA ILE A 171 10.67 -5.73 -10.35
C ILE A 171 9.15 -5.70 -10.23
N LEU A 172 8.42 -5.53 -11.34
CA LEU A 172 6.97 -5.33 -11.32
C LEU A 172 6.23 -6.56 -10.79
N ASP A 173 6.67 -7.75 -11.22
CA ASP A 173 6.26 -9.00 -10.58
C ASP A 173 7.22 -9.32 -9.42
N PRO A 174 6.75 -9.28 -8.16
CA PRO A 174 7.61 -9.48 -6.99
C PRO A 174 8.30 -10.85 -7.00
N ARG A 175 7.73 -11.87 -7.66
CA ARG A 175 8.30 -13.22 -7.77
C ARG A 175 9.64 -13.24 -8.47
N ASN A 176 9.84 -12.34 -9.43
CA ASN A 176 11.06 -12.26 -10.23
C ASN A 176 12.27 -11.73 -9.44
N THR A 177 12.04 -11.16 -8.25
CA THR A 177 13.11 -10.66 -7.38
C THR A 177 13.62 -11.71 -6.38
N TYR A 178 13.04 -12.91 -6.38
CA TYR A 178 13.52 -14.04 -5.60
C TYR A 178 14.43 -14.93 -6.44
N SER A 179 15.50 -15.45 -5.83
CA SER A 179 16.33 -16.49 -6.46
C SER A 179 15.55 -17.78 -6.71
N ASN A 180 14.58 -18.09 -5.84
CA ASN A 180 13.69 -19.22 -5.97
C ASN A 180 12.22 -18.75 -5.82
N PRO A 181 11.39 -18.82 -6.88
CA PRO A 181 9.98 -18.42 -6.82
C PRO A 181 9.15 -19.12 -5.74
N ALA A 182 9.54 -20.32 -5.29
CA ALA A 182 8.86 -21.02 -4.20
C ALA A 182 8.99 -20.29 -2.84
N GLU A 183 10.06 -19.51 -2.65
CA GLU A 183 10.22 -18.68 -1.45
C GLU A 183 9.21 -17.54 -1.41
N TRP A 184 8.91 -16.95 -2.57
CA TRP A 184 7.83 -15.97 -2.66
C TRP A 184 6.50 -16.61 -2.26
N THR A 185 6.20 -17.82 -2.75
CA THR A 185 4.94 -18.51 -2.42
C THR A 185 4.79 -18.73 -0.92
N GLN A 186 5.83 -19.24 -0.24
CA GLN A 186 5.77 -19.44 1.22
C GLN A 186 5.53 -18.13 1.98
N LYS A 187 6.25 -17.06 1.63
CA LYS A 187 6.07 -15.75 2.26
C LYS A 187 4.70 -15.14 1.93
N ALA A 188 4.21 -15.34 0.71
CA ALA A 188 2.91 -14.87 0.26
C ALA A 188 1.77 -15.58 1.00
N GLU A 189 1.84 -16.89 1.18
CA GLU A 189 0.88 -17.65 1.97
C GLU A 189 0.90 -17.24 3.45
N HIS A 190 2.09 -17.02 4.01
CA HIS A 190 2.22 -16.50 5.37
C HIS A 190 1.57 -15.11 5.51
N LEU A 191 1.88 -14.17 4.63
CA LEU A 191 1.30 -12.83 4.67
C LEU A 191 -0.21 -12.87 4.42
N ALA A 192 -0.69 -13.70 3.50
CA ALA A 192 -2.11 -13.89 3.22
C ALA A 192 -2.87 -14.37 4.47
N ASN A 193 -2.32 -15.34 5.22
CA ASN A 193 -2.88 -15.75 6.50
C ASN A 193 -2.98 -14.59 7.49
N LEU A 194 -1.94 -13.74 7.60
CA LEU A 194 -1.99 -12.55 8.47
C LEU A 194 -3.10 -11.57 8.07
N PHE A 195 -3.29 -11.35 6.77
CA PHE A 195 -4.40 -10.53 6.25
C PHE A 195 -5.76 -11.13 6.62
N ILE A 196 -5.97 -12.43 6.37
CA ILE A 196 -7.21 -13.15 6.66
C ILE A 196 -7.53 -13.08 8.15
N GLU A 197 -6.58 -13.42 9.02
CA GLU A 197 -6.76 -13.37 10.47
C GLU A 197 -7.07 -11.95 10.96
N ASN A 198 -6.34 -10.94 10.47
CA ASN A 198 -6.59 -9.55 10.82
C ASN A 198 -8.00 -9.10 10.39
N PHE A 199 -8.49 -9.55 9.25
CA PHE A 199 -9.75 -9.09 8.68
C PHE A 199 -10.98 -9.65 9.41
N LYS A 200 -10.85 -10.79 10.12
CA LYS A 200 -11.94 -11.41 10.91
C LYS A 200 -12.64 -10.42 11.84
N LYS A 201 -11.90 -9.47 12.42
CA LYS A 201 -12.44 -8.45 13.35
C LYS A 201 -13.48 -7.49 12.72
N TYR A 202 -13.59 -7.46 11.39
CA TYR A 202 -14.59 -6.67 10.68
C TYR A 202 -15.81 -7.48 10.25
N THR A 203 -15.75 -8.81 10.32
CA THR A 203 -16.72 -9.71 9.66
C THR A 203 -18.08 -9.81 10.36
N ASP A 204 -18.24 -9.16 11.51
CA ASP A 204 -19.55 -8.99 12.17
C ASP A 204 -20.47 -8.03 11.39
N LEU A 205 -19.88 -7.20 10.52
CA LEU A 205 -20.61 -6.33 9.62
C LEU A 205 -20.81 -7.02 8.28
N SER A 206 -22.06 -7.11 7.81
CA SER A 206 -22.40 -7.77 6.54
C SER A 206 -21.65 -7.18 5.34
N GLU A 207 -21.48 -5.85 5.30
CA GLU A 207 -20.70 -5.18 4.26
C GLU A 207 -19.24 -5.62 4.24
N ALA A 208 -18.59 -5.68 5.42
CA ALA A 208 -17.21 -6.11 5.49
C ALA A 208 -17.06 -7.61 5.21
N ARG A 209 -18.02 -8.43 5.61
CA ARG A 209 -18.02 -9.87 5.30
C ARG A 209 -18.03 -10.13 3.79
N ALA A 210 -18.74 -9.32 3.01
CA ALA A 210 -18.74 -9.42 1.56
C ALA A 210 -17.37 -9.11 0.91
N LEU A 211 -16.43 -8.51 1.65
CA LEU A 211 -15.09 -8.19 1.15
C LEU A 211 -14.08 -9.32 1.31
N ILE A 212 -14.42 -10.42 2.02
CA ILE A 212 -13.49 -11.54 2.27
C ILE A 212 -12.98 -12.12 0.94
N ASP A 213 -13.87 -12.27 -0.04
CA ASP A 213 -13.55 -12.84 -1.36
C ASP A 213 -12.67 -11.91 -2.21
N HIS A 214 -12.52 -10.65 -1.78
CA HIS A 214 -11.67 -9.64 -2.42
C HIS A 214 -10.33 -9.43 -1.69
N GLY A 215 -10.11 -10.16 -0.59
CA GLY A 215 -8.80 -10.29 0.05
C GLY A 215 -7.97 -11.43 -0.54
N PRO A 216 -6.82 -11.75 0.09
CA PRO A 216 -6.01 -12.88 -0.28
C PRO A 216 -6.76 -14.22 -0.15
N GLN A 217 -6.58 -15.10 -1.13
CA GLN A 217 -7.18 -16.43 -1.19
C GLN A 217 -6.06 -17.48 -1.18
N LEU A 218 -6.07 -18.34 -0.17
CA LEU A 218 -5.19 -19.50 -0.12
C LEU A 218 -5.84 -20.64 -0.90
N ILE A 219 -5.05 -21.26 -1.78
CA ILE A 219 -5.49 -22.48 -2.47
C ILE A 219 -5.30 -23.63 -1.49
N ASN A 220 -6.42 -24.16 -0.98
CA ASN A 220 -6.42 -25.41 -0.21
C ASN A 220 -6.27 -26.62 -1.14
#